data_AF-A0A1B6EE69-F1
#
_entry.id   AF-A0A1B6EE69-F1
#
_cell.length_a   1.000
_cell.length_b   1.000
_cell.length_c   1.000
_cell.angle_alpha   90.00
_cell.angle_beta   90.00
_cell.angle_gamma   90.00
#
_symmetry.space_group_name_H-M   'P 1'
#
loop_
_entity.id
_entity.type
_entity.pdbx_description
1 polymer ?
#
loop_
_entity_poly.entity_id
_entity_poly.type
_entity_poly.pdbx_seq_one_letter_code
_entity_poly.pdbx_strand_id
1 'polypeptide(L)'
;LKSRRVTPSVEPGYLRKLIPQDAPSQPESWDDIMADVENKIMPGVTHWQHPRFHAYFPSGNSYPSILGDMLGDIIGCIGFSWAASPACTELETIVLDWLGKAIGLPDDFLAFAQDSKGGGVIQTSASECVLVTMLAARAQALKQLKQKHPFVEEGVLLSKLMAYCSKEAHSCVEKAAMICFVKLRILEPDDKCSLRGNVLRQAMEE
;
A
#
# COMPACT_ATOMS: atom_id res chain seq x y z
N LEU A 1 15.40 16.83 16.35
CA LEU A 1 14.13 16.12 16.65
C LEU A 1 13.65 16.33 18.09
N LYS A 2 14.44 16.01 19.13
CA LYS A 2 14.00 16.10 20.54
C LYS A 2 13.53 17.49 21.01
N SER A 3 13.99 18.56 20.37
CA SER A 3 13.56 19.94 20.64
C SER A 3 12.32 20.37 19.86
N ARG A 4 11.83 19.58 18.90
CA ARG A 4 10.65 19.92 18.10
C ARG A 4 9.37 19.41 18.76
N ARG A 5 8.28 20.15 18.59
CA ARG A 5 6.93 19.71 18.97
C ARG A 5 6.54 18.52 18.08
N VAL A 6 5.83 17.52 18.60
CA VAL A 6 5.48 16.31 17.83
C VAL A 6 4.46 16.62 16.73
N THR A 7 3.39 17.34 17.08
CA THR A 7 2.33 17.77 16.16
C THR A 7 2.43 19.28 15.92
N PRO A 8 2.10 19.77 14.72
CA PRO A 8 2.17 21.18 14.42
C PRO A 8 1.07 21.98 15.14
N SER A 9 1.22 23.30 15.16
CA SER A 9 0.27 24.25 15.77
C SER A 9 -0.30 25.18 14.70
N VAL A 10 -0.83 24.61 13.62
CA VAL A 10 -1.29 25.32 12.42
C VAL A 10 -2.69 24.87 12.03
N GLU A 11 -3.41 25.72 11.31
CA GLU A 11 -4.76 25.44 10.81
C GLU A 11 -4.73 25.05 9.31
N PRO A 12 -5.74 24.30 8.82
CA PRO A 12 -5.90 24.01 7.39
C PRO A 12 -5.81 25.28 6.53
N GLY A 13 -4.94 25.24 5.52
CA GLY A 13 -4.69 26.37 4.62
C GLY A 13 -3.59 27.35 5.05
N TYR A 14 -2.89 27.13 6.18
CA TYR A 14 -1.81 28.03 6.64
C TYR A 14 -0.71 28.26 5.58
N LEU A 15 -0.25 27.19 4.90
CA LEU A 15 0.92 27.23 4.02
C LEU A 15 0.71 28.11 2.78
N ARG A 16 -0.52 28.16 2.25
CA ARG A 16 -0.88 28.99 1.08
C ARG A 16 -0.62 30.49 1.33
N LYS A 17 -0.63 30.94 2.59
CA LYS A 17 -0.35 32.32 2.96
C LYS A 17 1.15 32.62 3.06
N LEU A 18 2.00 31.59 3.06
CA LEU A 18 3.46 31.70 3.26
C LEU A 18 4.26 31.50 1.97
N ILE A 19 3.66 30.88 0.96
CA ILE A 19 4.27 30.56 -0.34
C ILE A 19 3.76 31.55 -1.40
N PRO A 20 4.58 31.94 -2.40
CA PRO A 20 4.12 32.74 -3.54
C PRO A 20 2.89 32.13 -4.24
N GLN A 21 2.06 32.98 -4.84
CA GLN A 21 0.85 32.52 -5.54
C GLN A 21 1.18 31.80 -6.86
N ASP A 22 2.27 32.18 -7.50
CA ASP A 22 2.74 31.67 -8.77
C ASP A 22 4.16 31.10 -8.64
N ALA A 23 4.49 30.12 -9.46
CA ALA A 23 5.84 29.56 -9.52
C ALA A 23 6.84 30.61 -10.05
N PRO A 24 8.10 30.60 -9.58
CA PRO A 24 9.08 31.59 -10.01
C PRO A 24 9.47 31.37 -11.48
N SER A 25 9.51 32.45 -12.26
CA SER A 25 9.96 32.42 -13.67
C SER A 25 11.47 32.30 -13.82
N GLN A 26 12.23 32.48 -12.75
CA GLN A 26 13.67 32.40 -12.69
C GLN A 26 14.10 31.50 -11.53
N PRO A 27 15.27 30.83 -11.61
CA PRO A 27 15.74 29.99 -10.51
C PRO A 27 15.94 30.79 -9.21
N GLU A 28 15.58 30.19 -8.09
CA GLU A 28 15.90 30.69 -6.75
C GLU A 28 17.21 30.08 -6.24
N SER A 29 17.85 30.73 -5.28
CA SER A 29 19.07 30.19 -4.69
C SER A 29 18.75 28.97 -3.82
N TRP A 30 19.70 28.03 -3.73
CA TRP A 30 19.55 26.86 -2.85
C TRP A 30 19.39 27.25 -1.38
N ASP A 31 20.07 28.31 -0.96
CA ASP A 31 20.00 28.80 0.42
C ASP A 31 18.60 29.34 0.76
N ASP A 32 17.95 30.04 -0.18
CA ASP A 32 16.57 30.50 -0.02
C ASP A 32 15.59 29.33 0.09
N ILE A 33 15.75 28.30 -0.76
CA ILE A 33 14.94 27.08 -0.73
C ILE A 33 15.08 26.38 0.62
N MET A 34 16.30 26.22 1.13
CA MET A 34 16.54 25.56 2.41
C MET A 34 16.07 26.39 3.61
N ALA A 35 16.14 27.72 3.53
CA ALA A 35 15.55 28.60 4.52
C ALA A 35 14.01 28.43 4.56
N ASP A 36 13.37 28.26 3.41
CA ASP A 36 11.93 28.02 3.31
C ASP A 36 11.51 26.66 3.89
N VAL A 37 12.33 25.62 3.74
CA VAL A 37 12.10 24.32 4.41
C VAL A 37 11.99 24.52 5.92
N GLU A 38 12.91 25.25 6.55
CA GLU A 38 12.88 25.46 8.00
C GLU A 38 11.76 26.43 8.43
N ASN A 39 11.57 27.53 7.69
CA ASN A 39 10.70 28.63 8.13
C ASN A 39 9.22 28.45 7.73
N LYS A 40 8.94 27.75 6.63
CA LYS A 40 7.59 27.63 6.05
C LYS A 40 7.06 26.20 6.10
N ILE A 41 7.91 25.19 5.89
CA ILE A 41 7.48 23.78 5.84
C ILE A 41 7.49 23.13 7.23
N MET A 42 8.64 23.15 7.93
CA MET A 42 8.81 22.49 9.23
C MET A 42 7.76 22.88 10.29
N PRO A 43 7.23 24.12 10.37
CA PRO A 43 6.19 24.47 11.34
C PRO A 43 4.88 23.67 11.19
N GLY A 44 4.59 23.13 10.00
CA GLY A 44 3.44 22.28 9.72
C GLY A 44 3.74 20.79 9.63
N VAL A 45 4.99 20.37 9.86
CA VAL A 45 5.38 18.95 9.83
C VAL A 45 4.93 18.26 11.12
N THR A 46 4.18 17.17 10.99
CA THR A 46 4.03 16.18 12.06
C THR A 46 5.28 15.30 12.07
N HIS A 47 6.01 15.28 13.19
CA HIS A 47 7.29 14.57 13.29
C HIS A 47 7.08 13.08 13.62
N TRP A 48 6.77 12.27 12.61
CA TRP A 48 6.56 10.82 12.71
C TRP A 48 7.71 10.05 13.37
N GLN A 49 8.95 10.50 13.18
CA GLN A 49 10.15 9.89 13.76
C GLN A 49 10.49 10.40 15.17
N HIS A 50 9.63 11.21 15.78
CA HIS A 50 9.83 11.66 17.15
C HIS A 50 9.52 10.51 18.13
N PRO A 51 10.36 10.24 19.16
CA PRO A 51 10.10 9.18 20.16
C PRO A 51 8.84 9.32 21.02
N ARG A 52 8.06 10.40 20.81
CA ARG A 52 6.81 10.71 21.53
C ARG A 52 5.62 10.72 20.56
N PHE A 53 5.83 10.29 19.33
CA PHE A 53 4.76 10.09 18.36
C PHE A 53 4.16 8.71 18.60
N HIS A 54 2.92 8.69 19.09
CA HIS A 54 2.20 7.46 19.46
C HIS A 54 0.84 7.35 18.74
N ALA A 55 0.67 8.05 17.62
CA ALA A 55 -0.51 7.95 16.76
C ALA A 55 -0.28 6.91 15.66
N TYR A 56 -1.37 6.30 15.16
CA TYR A 56 -1.36 5.32 14.07
C TYR A 56 -0.42 4.12 14.34
N PHE A 57 0.20 3.60 13.27
CA PHE A 57 1.31 2.65 13.33
C PHE A 57 2.62 3.33 12.90
N PRO A 58 3.78 2.80 13.33
CA PRO A 58 5.08 3.35 12.94
C PRO A 58 5.28 3.34 11.42
N SER A 59 5.94 4.37 10.90
CA SER A 59 6.44 4.44 9.52
C SER A 59 7.96 4.30 9.54
N GLY A 60 8.49 3.31 8.83
CA GLY A 60 9.92 3.02 8.81
C GLY A 60 10.73 4.16 8.18
N ASN A 61 11.81 4.57 8.86
CA ASN A 61 12.81 5.48 8.31
C ASN A 61 14.17 5.13 8.91
N SER A 62 15.17 4.89 8.05
CA SER A 62 16.51 4.54 8.48
C SER A 62 17.55 5.10 7.52
N TYR A 63 18.78 5.33 7.99
CA TYR A 63 19.85 5.83 7.14
C TYR A 63 20.12 4.93 5.91
N PRO A 64 20.15 3.58 6.02
CA PRO A 64 20.28 2.72 4.84
C PRO A 64 19.15 2.90 3.82
N SER A 65 17.91 3.12 4.29
CA SER A 65 16.76 3.38 3.40
C SER A 65 16.95 4.68 2.62
N ILE A 66 17.38 5.76 3.30
CA ILE A 66 17.62 7.06 2.65
C ILE A 66 18.73 6.95 1.60
N LEU A 67 19.82 6.25 1.91
CA LEU A 67 20.93 6.07 0.97
C LEU A 67 20.53 5.21 -0.24
N GLY A 68 19.71 4.18 -0.02
CA GLY A 68 19.17 3.35 -1.09
C GLY A 68 18.28 4.15 -2.04
N ASP A 69 17.40 4.99 -1.48
CA ASP A 69 16.49 5.87 -2.23
C ASP A 69 17.27 6.89 -3.05
N MET A 70 18.25 7.58 -2.44
CA MET A 70 19.14 8.50 -3.15
C MET A 70 19.86 7.85 -4.34
N LEU A 71 20.33 6.60 -4.19
CA LEU A 71 20.96 5.87 -5.29
C LEU A 71 19.95 5.51 -6.39
N GLY A 72 18.74 5.10 -6.02
CA GLY A 72 17.64 4.87 -6.94
C GLY A 72 17.29 6.11 -7.76
N ASP A 73 17.17 7.26 -7.10
CA ASP A 73 16.89 8.56 -7.72
C ASP A 73 18.00 8.99 -8.70
N ILE A 74 19.27 8.76 -8.34
CA ILE A 74 20.42 9.04 -9.22
C ILE A 74 20.39 8.17 -10.49
N ILE A 75 20.01 6.88 -10.36
CA ILE A 75 19.90 5.98 -11.51
C ILE A 75 18.69 6.37 -12.37
N GLY A 76 17.58 6.77 -11.75
CA GLY A 76 16.41 7.35 -12.43
C GLY A 76 15.74 6.43 -13.46
N CYS A 77 15.86 5.11 -13.32
CA CYS A 77 15.30 4.15 -14.28
C CYS A 77 13.81 3.87 -14.03
N ILE A 78 13.07 3.51 -15.07
CA ILE A 78 11.65 3.13 -14.98
C ILE A 78 11.48 1.65 -15.37
N GLY A 79 11.26 0.78 -14.39
CA GLY A 79 11.19 -0.67 -14.56
C GLY A 79 9.83 -1.23 -14.99
N PHE A 80 9.14 -0.62 -15.95
CA PHE A 80 7.81 -1.12 -16.40
C PHE A 80 7.86 -2.44 -17.20
N SER A 81 9.06 -2.83 -17.63
CA SER A 81 9.35 -4.10 -18.27
C SER A 81 10.79 -4.49 -17.98
N TRP A 82 11.10 -5.78 -18.07
CA TRP A 82 12.47 -6.27 -17.87
C TRP A 82 13.46 -5.55 -18.80
N ALA A 83 13.10 -5.33 -20.07
CA ALA A 83 13.97 -4.65 -21.03
C ALA A 83 14.23 -3.17 -20.70
N ALA A 84 13.33 -2.51 -19.96
CA ALA A 84 13.49 -1.11 -19.58
C ALA A 84 14.55 -0.90 -18.48
N SER A 85 14.66 -1.86 -17.55
CA SER A 85 15.73 -1.91 -16.56
C SER A 85 15.82 -3.30 -15.92
N PRO A 86 16.68 -4.20 -16.45
CA PRO A 86 16.76 -5.57 -15.94
C PRO A 86 17.06 -5.64 -14.45
N ALA A 87 18.04 -4.84 -13.99
CA ALA A 87 18.44 -4.81 -12.60
C ALA A 87 17.31 -4.36 -11.66
N CYS A 88 16.41 -3.47 -12.11
CA CYS A 88 15.26 -3.03 -11.32
C CYS A 88 14.31 -4.19 -11.00
N THR A 89 14.06 -5.08 -11.97
CA THR A 89 13.16 -6.23 -11.80
C THR A 89 13.84 -7.41 -11.08
N GLU A 90 15.07 -7.73 -11.48
CA GLU A 90 15.81 -8.89 -10.94
C GLU A 90 16.11 -8.69 -9.44
N LEU A 91 16.59 -7.50 -9.05
CA LEU A 91 16.96 -7.23 -7.66
C LEU A 91 15.74 -7.26 -6.74
N GLU A 92 14.59 -6.74 -7.18
CA GLU A 92 13.35 -6.80 -6.42
C GLU A 92 12.96 -8.25 -6.12
N THR A 93 12.99 -9.11 -7.14
CA THR A 93 12.61 -10.53 -7.00
C THR A 93 13.53 -11.24 -6.00
N ILE A 94 14.85 -11.01 -6.09
CA ILE A 94 15.85 -11.57 -5.17
C ILE A 94 15.62 -11.12 -3.73
N VAL A 95 15.45 -9.81 -3.52
CA VAL A 95 15.30 -9.25 -2.16
C VAL A 95 13.98 -9.67 -1.53
N LEU A 96 12.89 -9.78 -2.31
CA LEU A 96 11.62 -10.26 -1.78
C LEU A 96 11.63 -11.75 -1.47
N ASP A 97 12.41 -12.55 -2.20
CA ASP A 97 12.66 -13.95 -1.85
C ASP A 97 13.43 -14.05 -0.51
N TRP A 98 14.40 -13.16 -0.27
CA TRP A 98 15.09 -13.05 1.03
C TRP A 98 14.12 -12.66 2.15
N LEU A 99 13.25 -11.68 1.90
CA LEU A 99 12.25 -11.24 2.88
C LEU A 99 11.27 -12.37 3.22
N GLY A 100 10.76 -13.07 2.20
CA GLY A 100 9.85 -14.20 2.36
C GLY A 100 10.45 -15.30 3.24
N LYS A 101 11.71 -15.66 2.99
CA LYS A 101 12.47 -16.59 3.84
C LYS A 101 12.65 -16.06 5.27
N ALA A 102 12.99 -14.78 5.42
CA ALA A 102 13.24 -14.18 6.73
C ALA A 102 12.01 -14.14 7.64
N ILE A 103 10.80 -14.02 7.08
CA ILE A 103 9.55 -14.05 7.84
C ILE A 103 8.88 -15.43 7.87
N GLY A 104 9.51 -16.45 7.27
CA GLY A 104 9.04 -17.84 7.28
C GLY A 104 7.80 -18.09 6.41
N LEU A 105 7.71 -17.44 5.24
CA LEU A 105 6.65 -17.77 4.27
C LEU A 105 6.86 -19.18 3.68
N PRO A 106 5.76 -19.88 3.33
CA PRO A 106 5.84 -21.11 2.54
C PRO A 106 6.55 -20.92 1.20
N ASP A 107 7.18 -21.99 0.70
CA ASP A 107 7.93 -22.01 -0.56
C ASP A 107 7.09 -21.59 -1.78
N ASP A 108 5.76 -21.79 -1.74
CA ASP A 108 4.84 -21.33 -2.79
C ASP A 108 4.85 -19.80 -3.03
N PHE A 109 5.35 -19.02 -2.06
CA PHE A 109 5.51 -17.57 -2.18
C PHE A 109 6.91 -17.14 -2.65
N LEU A 110 7.85 -18.09 -2.72
CA LEU A 110 9.25 -17.83 -3.05
C LEU A 110 9.47 -18.05 -4.55
N ALA A 111 10.05 -17.06 -5.24
CA ALA A 111 10.18 -17.06 -6.71
C ALA A 111 11.18 -18.12 -7.21
N PHE A 112 12.17 -18.47 -6.38
CA PHE A 112 13.24 -19.41 -6.75
C PHE A 112 13.10 -20.80 -6.11
N ALA A 113 12.00 -21.05 -5.37
CA ALA A 113 11.73 -22.37 -4.84
C ALA A 113 11.28 -23.34 -5.94
N GLN A 114 11.59 -24.62 -5.76
CA GLN A 114 11.23 -25.66 -6.71
C GLN A 114 9.70 -25.76 -6.86
N ASP A 115 9.22 -25.83 -8.11
CA ASP A 115 7.80 -25.92 -8.48
C ASP A 115 6.90 -24.75 -8.03
N SER A 116 7.48 -23.68 -7.48
CA SER A 116 6.75 -22.48 -7.11
C SER A 116 6.13 -21.81 -8.34
N LYS A 117 4.90 -21.31 -8.16
CA LYS A 117 4.17 -20.49 -9.14
C LYS A 117 3.94 -19.07 -8.64
N GLY A 118 4.51 -18.74 -7.48
CA GLY A 118 4.38 -17.45 -6.83
C GLY A 118 5.64 -16.61 -6.94
N GLY A 119 5.69 -15.58 -6.10
CA GLY A 119 6.77 -14.61 -6.02
C GLY A 119 6.31 -13.35 -5.31
N GLY A 120 7.26 -12.52 -4.89
CA GLY A 120 6.99 -11.21 -4.32
C GLY A 120 7.02 -10.11 -5.39
N VAL A 121 6.26 -9.04 -5.14
CA VAL A 121 6.38 -7.76 -5.85
C VAL A 121 6.24 -6.61 -4.85
N ILE A 122 6.99 -5.52 -5.02
CA ILE A 122 6.83 -4.30 -4.19
C ILE A 122 5.60 -3.55 -4.68
N GLN A 123 4.75 -3.15 -3.74
CA GLN A 123 3.63 -2.26 -3.96
C GLN A 123 3.79 -1.01 -3.10
N THR A 124 3.21 0.10 -3.52
CA THR A 124 3.30 1.40 -2.84
C THR A 124 2.57 1.42 -1.50
N SER A 125 1.57 0.57 -1.30
CA SER A 125 0.85 0.46 -0.02
C SER A 125 0.15 -0.88 0.17
N ALA A 126 -0.12 -1.24 1.43
CA ALA A 126 -0.97 -2.39 1.74
C ALA A 126 -2.41 -2.24 1.20
N SER A 127 -2.90 -1.02 1.03
CA SER A 127 -4.23 -0.77 0.43
C SER A 127 -4.27 -1.19 -1.04
N GLU A 128 -3.18 -0.95 -1.77
CA GLU A 128 -3.05 -1.38 -3.16
C GLU A 128 -2.84 -2.88 -3.28
N CYS A 129 -2.09 -3.51 -2.36
CA CYS A 129 -2.01 -4.97 -2.29
C CYS A 129 -3.42 -5.59 -2.17
N VAL A 130 -4.24 -5.11 -1.23
CA VAL A 130 -5.62 -5.60 -1.05
C VAL A 130 -6.47 -5.38 -2.29
N LEU A 131 -6.34 -4.22 -2.94
CA LEU A 131 -7.05 -3.94 -4.19
C LEU A 131 -6.63 -4.89 -5.32
N VAL A 132 -5.32 -5.07 -5.55
CA VAL A 132 -4.79 -5.97 -6.59
C VAL A 132 -5.20 -7.42 -6.33
N THR A 133 -5.11 -7.88 -5.08
CA THR A 133 -5.57 -9.22 -4.68
C THR A 133 -7.06 -9.40 -4.97
N MET A 134 -7.90 -8.41 -4.62
CA MET A 134 -9.34 -8.49 -4.86
C MET A 134 -9.67 -8.46 -6.36
N LEU A 135 -8.98 -7.64 -7.15
CA LEU A 135 -9.12 -7.59 -8.61
C LEU A 135 -8.77 -8.95 -9.24
N ALA A 136 -7.66 -9.57 -8.82
CA ALA A 136 -7.25 -10.88 -9.29
C ALA A 136 -8.27 -11.97 -8.93
N ALA A 137 -8.72 -12.00 -7.66
CA ALA A 137 -9.74 -12.93 -7.19
C ALA A 137 -11.08 -12.76 -7.95
N ARG A 138 -11.51 -11.51 -8.17
CA ARG A 138 -12.72 -11.18 -8.95
C ARG A 138 -12.59 -11.69 -10.38
N ALA A 139 -11.48 -11.40 -11.07
CA ALA A 139 -11.26 -11.82 -12.45
C ALA A 139 -11.26 -13.36 -12.57
N GLN A 140 -10.61 -14.05 -11.63
CA GLN A 140 -10.58 -15.50 -11.59
C GLN A 140 -11.98 -16.10 -11.34
N ALA A 141 -12.74 -15.55 -10.39
CA ALA A 141 -14.10 -15.99 -10.09
C ALA A 141 -15.03 -15.79 -11.29
N LEU A 142 -14.97 -14.64 -11.96
CA LEU A 142 -15.75 -14.36 -13.17
C LEU A 142 -15.41 -15.33 -14.30
N LYS A 143 -14.11 -15.62 -14.52
CA LYS A 143 -13.67 -16.60 -15.52
C LYS A 143 -14.28 -17.98 -15.24
N GLN A 144 -14.27 -18.44 -13.99
CA GLN A 144 -14.86 -19.73 -13.61
C GLN A 144 -16.39 -19.73 -13.77
N LEU A 145 -17.07 -18.66 -13.35
CA LEU A 145 -18.52 -18.55 -13.50
C LEU A 145 -18.95 -18.49 -14.96
N LYS A 146 -18.19 -17.80 -15.83
CA LYS A 146 -18.44 -17.76 -17.27
C LYS A 146 -18.28 -19.12 -17.93
N GLN A 147 -17.34 -19.95 -17.49
CA GLN A 147 -17.22 -21.32 -17.99
C GLN A 147 -18.45 -22.17 -17.63
N LYS A 148 -19.02 -21.98 -16.42
CA LYS A 148 -20.23 -22.69 -15.97
C LYS A 148 -21.52 -22.12 -16.54
N HIS A 149 -21.55 -20.82 -16.81
CA HIS A 149 -22.72 -20.07 -17.29
C HIS A 149 -22.37 -19.20 -18.52
N PRO A 150 -22.09 -19.81 -19.68
CA PRO A 150 -21.53 -19.09 -20.84
C PRO A 150 -22.42 -17.95 -21.37
N PHE A 151 -23.74 -18.11 -21.25
CA PHE A 151 -24.73 -17.19 -21.79
C PHE A 151 -25.21 -16.12 -20.79
N VAL A 152 -24.77 -16.17 -19.53
CA VAL A 152 -25.14 -15.16 -18.53
C VAL A 152 -24.21 -13.97 -18.66
N GLU A 153 -24.74 -12.75 -18.71
CA GLU A 153 -23.92 -11.53 -18.79
C GLU A 153 -22.95 -11.38 -17.61
N GLU A 154 -21.77 -10.82 -17.88
CA GLU A 154 -20.72 -10.70 -16.86
C GLU A 154 -21.13 -9.81 -15.68
N GLY A 155 -21.85 -8.71 -15.95
CA GLY A 155 -22.37 -7.83 -14.89
C GLY A 155 -23.32 -8.55 -13.93
N VAL A 156 -24.11 -9.49 -14.44
CA VAL A 156 -24.98 -10.34 -13.61
C VAL A 156 -24.14 -11.26 -12.74
N LEU A 157 -23.11 -11.91 -13.29
CA LEU A 157 -22.19 -12.76 -12.51
C LEU A 157 -21.42 -11.96 -11.45
N LEU A 158 -20.94 -10.77 -11.79
CA LEU A 158 -20.28 -9.85 -10.87
C LEU A 158 -21.17 -9.48 -9.69
N SER A 159 -22.46 -9.23 -9.95
CA SER A 159 -23.45 -8.90 -8.90
C SER A 159 -23.68 -10.04 -7.87
N LYS A 160 -23.22 -11.26 -8.19
CA LYS A 160 -23.28 -12.44 -7.31
C LYS A 160 -22.01 -12.64 -6.48
N LEU A 161 -20.93 -11.93 -6.77
CA LEU A 161 -19.70 -12.06 -6.00
C LEU A 161 -19.84 -11.39 -4.63
N MET A 162 -19.27 -12.04 -3.62
CA MET A 162 -19.22 -11.56 -2.24
C MET A 162 -17.83 -11.78 -1.65
N ALA A 163 -17.26 -10.71 -1.09
CA ALA A 163 -16.08 -10.74 -0.25
C ALA A 163 -16.49 -10.68 1.22
N TYR A 164 -15.59 -11.12 2.10
CA TYR A 164 -15.81 -11.14 3.55
C TYR A 164 -14.61 -10.52 4.25
N CYS A 165 -14.85 -9.79 5.33
CA CYS A 165 -13.78 -9.31 6.20
C CYS A 165 -14.25 -9.25 7.65
N SER A 166 -13.30 -9.17 8.59
CA SER A 166 -13.61 -8.84 9.98
C SER A 166 -14.10 -7.41 10.09
N LYS A 167 -14.92 -7.12 11.09
CA LYS A 167 -15.24 -5.75 11.55
C LYS A 167 -14.01 -4.94 11.98
N GLU A 168 -12.93 -5.61 12.36
CA GLU A 168 -11.65 -5.00 12.72
C GLU A 168 -10.71 -4.81 11.51
N ALA A 169 -11.16 -5.20 10.32
CA ALA A 169 -10.35 -5.03 9.11
C ALA A 169 -10.12 -3.54 8.81
N HIS A 170 -8.96 -3.21 8.26
CA HIS A 170 -8.66 -1.84 7.86
C HIS A 170 -9.62 -1.39 6.74
N SER A 171 -9.96 -0.09 6.72
CA SER A 171 -10.90 0.52 5.76
C SER A 171 -10.50 0.34 4.29
N CYS A 172 -9.25 -0.04 4.01
CA CYS A 172 -8.81 -0.38 2.67
C CYS A 172 -9.54 -1.58 2.04
N VAL A 173 -10.07 -2.51 2.85
CA VAL A 173 -10.85 -3.65 2.34
C VAL A 173 -12.20 -3.18 1.79
N GLU A 174 -12.89 -2.31 2.51
CA GLU A 174 -14.13 -1.66 2.04
C GLU A 174 -13.87 -0.82 0.79
N LYS A 175 -12.78 -0.03 0.78
CA LYS A 175 -12.38 0.76 -0.39
C LYS A 175 -12.10 -0.13 -1.61
N ALA A 176 -11.39 -1.25 -1.42
CA ALA A 176 -11.11 -2.20 -2.50
C ALA A 176 -12.40 -2.83 -3.04
N ALA A 177 -13.31 -3.26 -2.16
CA ALA A 177 -14.61 -3.82 -2.55
C ALA A 177 -15.45 -2.83 -3.37
N MET A 178 -15.47 -1.57 -2.94
CA MET A 178 -16.16 -0.49 -3.64
C MET A 178 -15.58 -0.26 -5.05
N ILE A 179 -14.25 -0.13 -5.18
CA ILE A 179 -13.58 0.06 -6.48
C ILE A 179 -13.79 -1.17 -7.39
N CYS A 180 -13.81 -2.37 -6.81
CA CYS A 180 -13.99 -3.62 -7.56
C CYS A 180 -15.45 -3.95 -7.89
N PHE A 181 -16.43 -3.18 -7.40
CA PHE A 181 -17.86 -3.51 -7.47
C PHE A 181 -18.19 -4.91 -6.93
N VAL A 182 -17.47 -5.34 -5.88
CA VAL A 182 -17.72 -6.61 -5.19
C VAL A 182 -18.47 -6.31 -3.90
N LYS A 183 -19.57 -7.02 -3.63
CA LYS A 183 -20.30 -6.88 -2.37
C LYS A 183 -19.38 -7.31 -1.22
N LEU A 184 -19.39 -6.57 -0.12
CA LEU A 184 -18.62 -6.92 1.07
C LEU A 184 -19.56 -7.21 2.23
N ARG A 185 -19.33 -8.33 2.90
CA ARG A 185 -20.00 -8.70 4.15
C ARG A 185 -19.02 -8.59 5.30
N ILE A 186 -19.29 -7.69 6.23
CA ILE A 186 -18.49 -7.48 7.44
C ILE A 186 -18.96 -8.47 8.50
N LEU A 187 -18.02 -9.20 9.10
CA LEU A 187 -18.28 -10.28 10.05
C LEU A 187 -17.80 -9.90 11.46
N GLU A 188 -18.61 -10.24 12.46
CA GLU A 188 -18.29 -10.00 13.86
C GLU A 188 -17.13 -10.93 14.31
N PRO A 189 -16.07 -10.40 14.93
CA PRO A 189 -15.00 -11.21 15.53
C PRO A 189 -15.44 -11.83 16.86
N ASP A 190 -14.61 -12.72 17.40
CA ASP A 190 -14.74 -13.17 18.79
C ASP A 190 -14.27 -12.12 19.81
N ASP A 191 -14.39 -12.43 21.10
CA ASP A 191 -14.01 -11.55 22.22
C ASP A 191 -12.51 -11.15 22.23
N LYS A 192 -11.68 -11.78 21.39
CA LYS A 192 -10.26 -11.46 21.21
C LYS A 192 -10.02 -10.66 19.93
N CYS A 193 -11.07 -10.07 19.34
CA CYS A 193 -11.01 -9.36 18.08
C CYS A 193 -10.51 -10.24 16.91
N SER A 194 -10.75 -11.55 16.96
CA SER A 194 -10.32 -12.50 15.93
C SER A 194 -11.50 -13.05 15.14
N LEU A 195 -11.42 -12.98 13.80
CA LEU A 195 -12.42 -13.63 12.94
C LEU A 195 -12.21 -15.15 12.95
N ARG A 196 -13.28 -15.90 13.19
CA ARG A 196 -13.23 -17.37 13.34
C ARG A 196 -13.90 -18.08 12.16
N GLY A 197 -13.39 -19.28 11.86
CA GLY A 197 -13.82 -20.05 10.70
C GLY A 197 -15.29 -20.48 10.72
N ASN A 198 -15.88 -20.69 11.90
CA ASN A 198 -17.31 -20.99 12.04
C ASN A 198 -18.20 -19.81 11.63
N VAL A 199 -17.83 -18.58 12.01
CA VAL A 199 -18.56 -17.35 11.62
C VAL A 199 -18.51 -17.16 10.11
N LEU A 200 -17.32 -17.31 9.51
CA LEU A 200 -17.16 -17.24 8.05
C LEU A 200 -17.97 -18.33 7.34
N ARG A 201 -17.90 -19.58 7.81
CA ARG A 201 -18.65 -20.70 7.22
C ARG A 201 -20.15 -20.43 7.24
N GLN A 202 -20.70 -20.05 8.39
CA GLN A 202 -22.11 -19.72 8.52
C GLN A 202 -22.50 -18.60 7.53
N ALA A 203 -21.68 -17.54 7.44
CA ALA A 203 -21.95 -16.42 6.53
C ALA A 203 -21.88 -16.80 5.03
N MET A 204 -21.20 -17.89 4.67
CA MET A 204 -21.15 -18.43 3.30
C MET A 204 -22.32 -19.37 2.98
N GLU A 205 -22.94 -19.96 4.00
CA GLU A 205 -24.08 -20.89 3.87
C GLU A 205 -25.43 -20.15 3.79
N GLU A 206 -25.51 -18.93 4.34
CA GLU A 206 -26.64 -17.99 4.26
C GLU A 206 -26.74 -17.27 2.91
#